data_AF-K1U9P1-F1
#
_entry.id   AF-K1U9P1-F1
#
_cell.length_a   1.000
_cell.length_b   1.000
_cell.length_c   1.000
_cell.angle_alpha   90.00
_cell.angle_beta   90.00
_cell.angle_gamma   90.00
#
_symmetry.space_group_name_H-M   'P 1'
#
loop_
_entity.id
_entity.type
_entity.pdbx_description
1 polymer ?
#
loop_
_entity_poly.entity_id
_entity_poly.type
_entity_poly.pdbx_seq_one_letter_code
_entity_poly.pdbx_strand_id
1 'polypeptide(L)'
;MPQDRYNYVCKKEEMIEKEIERLENYKVGANKEVQSVLESLGSTTLKTATTLAELIRRPELDYDKIEPLDKERQPLNYDVIEQVNINIKYSGYISRQKKQV
;
A
#
# COMPACT_ATOMS: atom_id res chain seq x y z
N MET A 1 -30.36 -0.52 10.29
CA MET A 1 -29.61 -0.95 9.10
C MET A 1 -30.02 -2.38 8.77
N PRO A 2 -30.37 -2.71 7.52
CA PRO A 2 -30.60 -4.11 7.11
C PRO A 2 -29.34 -4.93 7.33
N GLN A 3 -29.47 -6.19 7.78
CA GLN A 3 -28.34 -7.05 8.16
C GLN A 3 -27.37 -7.29 7.00
N ASP A 4 -27.87 -7.34 5.77
CA ASP A 4 -27.06 -7.48 4.55
C ASP A 4 -26.13 -6.29 4.31
N ARG A 5 -26.60 -5.07 4.60
CA ARG A 5 -25.78 -3.86 4.44
C ARG A 5 -24.67 -3.80 5.49
N TYR A 6 -24.97 -4.23 6.72
CA TYR A 6 -23.97 -4.34 7.77
C TYR A 6 -22.88 -5.36 7.40
N ASN A 7 -23.28 -6.56 6.99
CA ASN A 7 -22.36 -7.63 6.60
C ASN A 7 -21.48 -7.23 5.41
N TYR A 8 -22.02 -6.47 4.44
CA TYR A 8 -21.24 -5.94 3.33
C TYR A 8 -20.15 -4.98 3.79
N VAL A 9 -20.49 -4.04 4.69
CA VAL A 9 -19.52 -3.08 5.24
C VAL A 9 -18.43 -3.81 6.01
N CYS A 10 -18.76 -4.74 6.90
CA CYS A 10 -17.78 -5.49 7.67
C CYS A 10 -16.82 -6.29 6.76
N LYS A 11 -17.34 -6.95 5.72
CA LYS A 11 -16.50 -7.66 4.75
C LYS A 11 -15.55 -6.72 4.01
N LYS A 12 -16.02 -5.53 3.64
CA LYS A 12 -15.19 -4.53 2.97
C LYS A 12 -14.07 -4.04 3.89
N GLU A 13 -14.38 -3.74 5.15
CA GLU A 13 -13.38 -3.36 6.16
C GLU A 13 -12.33 -4.47 6.35
N GLU A 14 -12.76 -5.72 6.47
CA GLU A 14 -11.86 -6.87 6.58
C GLU A 14 -10.93 -7.02 5.37
N MET A 15 -11.45 -6.80 4.14
CA MET A 15 -10.62 -6.81 2.92
C MET A 15 -9.58 -5.69 2.92
N ILE A 16 -9.96 -4.49 3.37
CA ILE A 16 -9.07 -3.33 3.45
C ILE A 16 -7.95 -3.62 4.47
N GLU A 17 -8.30 -4.08 5.66
CA GLU A 17 -7.32 -4.36 6.73
C GLU A 17 -6.33 -5.46 6.31
N LYS A 18 -6.82 -6.56 5.75
CA LYS A 18 -5.97 -7.65 5.26
C LYS A 18 -4.98 -7.19 4.19
N GLU A 19 -5.44 -6.33 3.28
CA GLU A 19 -4.58 -5.85 2.21
C GLU A 19 -3.53 -4.86 2.73
N ILE A 20 -3.89 -3.99 3.68
CA ILE A 20 -2.93 -3.12 4.35
C ILE A 20 -1.87 -3.97 5.07
N GLU A 21 -2.29 -4.97 5.83
CA GLU A 21 -1.38 -5.87 6.54
C GLU A 21 -0.45 -6.63 5.57
N ARG A 22 -0.98 -7.11 4.44
CA ARG A 22 -0.18 -7.73 3.37
C ARG A 22 0.90 -6.78 2.87
N LEU A 23 0.53 -5.56 2.50
CA LEU A 23 1.46 -4.56 1.96
C LEU A 23 2.49 -4.09 2.98
N GLU A 24 2.15 -4.07 4.26
CA GLU A 24 3.09 -3.75 5.35
C GLU A 24 4.08 -4.89 5.62
N ASN A 25 3.70 -6.14 5.36
CA ASN A 25 4.57 -7.30 5.55
C ASN A 25 5.34 -7.70 4.28
N TYR A 26 4.89 -7.30 3.09
CA TYR A 26 5.54 -7.61 1.83
C TYR A 26 6.79 -6.76 1.61
N LYS A 27 7.96 -7.38 1.75
CA LYS A 27 9.25 -6.70 1.63
C LYS A 27 9.78 -6.74 0.21
N VAL A 28 10.19 -5.59 -0.28
CA VAL A 28 10.85 -5.41 -1.56
C VAL A 28 12.30 -5.00 -1.34
N GLY A 29 13.22 -5.78 -1.93
CA GLY A 29 14.66 -5.53 -1.85
C GLY A 29 15.13 -4.45 -2.83
N ALA A 30 16.33 -3.93 -2.61
CA ALA A 30 16.99 -2.97 -3.50
C ALA A 30 17.67 -3.65 -4.72
N ASN A 31 17.01 -4.63 -5.33
CA ASN A 31 17.54 -5.37 -6.48
C ASN A 31 17.40 -4.54 -7.78
N LYS A 32 18.15 -4.92 -8.84
CA LYS A 32 18.16 -4.15 -10.10
C LYS A 32 16.77 -3.99 -10.74
N GLU A 33 15.92 -5.01 -10.65
CA GLU A 33 14.56 -5.00 -11.18
C GLU A 33 13.71 -3.91 -10.49
N VAL A 34 13.73 -3.89 -9.15
CA VAL A 34 13.00 -2.90 -8.35
C VAL A 34 13.52 -1.49 -8.58
N GLN A 35 14.85 -1.30 -8.65
CA GLN A 35 15.43 0.01 -8.92
C GLN A 35 14.98 0.53 -10.30
N SER A 36 15.04 -0.31 -11.33
CA SER A 36 14.62 0.06 -12.69
C SER A 36 13.14 0.45 -12.76
N VAL A 37 12.28 -0.25 -12.01
CA VAL A 37 10.85 0.09 -11.92
C VAL A 37 10.64 1.39 -11.15
N LEU A 38 11.34 1.61 -10.04
CA LEU A 38 11.22 2.87 -9.29
C LEU A 38 11.68 4.06 -10.13
N GLU A 39 12.78 3.91 -10.87
CA GLU A 39 13.27 4.94 -11.80
C GLU A 39 12.27 5.22 -12.92
N SER A 40 11.66 4.19 -13.51
CA SER A 40 10.64 4.37 -14.58
C SER A 40 9.36 5.02 -14.06
N LEU A 41 9.02 4.81 -12.79
CA LEU A 41 7.93 5.49 -12.09
C LEU A 41 8.30 6.90 -11.59
N GLY A 42 9.55 7.34 -11.79
CA GLY A 42 10.04 8.65 -11.35
C GLY A 42 10.22 8.76 -9.82
N SER A 43 10.32 7.63 -9.12
CA SER A 43 10.53 7.56 -7.68
C SER A 43 12.01 7.37 -7.34
N THR A 44 12.37 7.67 -6.10
CA THR A 44 13.74 7.53 -5.60
C THR A 44 14.15 6.07 -5.45
N THR A 45 15.39 5.77 -5.80
CA THR A 45 15.96 4.42 -5.63
C THR A 45 16.04 4.02 -4.15
N LEU A 46 16.00 2.71 -3.90
CA LEU A 46 16.09 2.16 -2.56
C LEU A 46 17.54 1.97 -2.12
N LYS A 47 17.89 2.40 -0.90
CA LYS A 47 19.19 2.09 -0.29
C LYS A 47 19.16 0.77 0.49
N THR A 48 18.01 0.45 1.05
CA THR A 48 17.75 -0.75 1.86
C THR A 48 16.43 -1.37 1.43
N ALA A 49 16.18 -2.61 1.82
CA ALA A 49 14.85 -3.20 1.64
C ALA A 49 13.78 -2.36 2.37
N THR A 50 12.60 -2.29 1.78
CA THR A 50 11.43 -1.54 2.28
C THR A 50 10.18 -2.39 2.07
N THR A 51 9.01 -1.91 2.47
CA THR A 51 7.74 -2.61 2.22
C THR A 51 6.96 -1.92 1.11
N LEU A 52 6.03 -2.63 0.46
CA LEU A 52 5.16 -2.01 -0.55
C LEU A 52 4.34 -0.86 0.05
N ALA A 53 3.89 -0.99 1.30
CA ALA A 53 3.23 0.09 2.03
C ALA A 53 4.12 1.34 2.16
N GLU A 54 5.42 1.18 2.44
CA GLU A 54 6.36 2.31 2.47
C GLU A 54 6.57 2.96 1.11
N LEU A 55 6.49 2.20 0.02
CA LEU A 55 6.51 2.76 -1.33
C LEU A 55 5.23 3.57 -1.60
N ILE A 56 4.04 3.04 -1.28
CA ILE A 56 2.76 3.75 -1.45
C ILE A 56 2.69 5.06 -0.63
N ARG A 57 3.40 5.13 0.51
CA ARG A 57 3.52 6.37 1.29
C ARG A 57 4.25 7.49 0.55
N ARG A 58 4.93 7.21 -0.55
CA ARG A 58 5.56 8.23 -1.39
C ARG A 58 4.49 8.93 -2.24
N PRO A 59 4.47 10.27 -2.31
CA PRO A 59 3.41 11.00 -2.98
C PRO A 59 3.30 10.67 -4.48
N GLU A 60 4.41 10.29 -5.12
CA GLU A 60 4.47 9.91 -6.52
C GLU A 60 3.96 8.49 -6.81
N LEU A 61 3.80 7.65 -5.79
CA LEU A 61 3.36 6.26 -5.91
C LEU A 61 1.95 6.06 -5.34
N ASP A 62 1.30 4.99 -5.79
CA ASP A 62 0.00 4.51 -5.33
C ASP A 62 -0.08 3.00 -5.54
N TYR A 63 -1.19 2.40 -5.09
CA TYR A 63 -1.44 0.97 -5.17
C TYR A 63 -1.36 0.41 -6.59
N ASP A 64 -1.71 1.19 -7.61
CA ASP A 64 -1.70 0.75 -9.02
C ASP A 64 -0.30 0.85 -9.63
N LYS A 65 0.43 1.93 -9.36
CA LYS A 65 1.79 2.11 -9.87
C LYS A 65 2.78 1.07 -9.36
N ILE A 66 2.57 0.55 -8.16
CA ILE A 66 3.44 -0.49 -7.60
C ILE A 66 3.14 -1.89 -8.14
N GLU A 67 2.15 -2.07 -9.01
CA GLU A 67 1.80 -3.35 -9.63
C GLU A 67 3.01 -4.14 -10.15
N PRO A 68 3.99 -3.55 -10.85
CA PRO A 68 5.14 -4.30 -11.35
C PRO A 68 6.06 -4.84 -10.24
N LEU A 69 5.94 -4.30 -9.02
CA LEU A 69 6.71 -4.71 -7.85
C LEU A 69 5.97 -5.75 -6.99
N ASP A 70 4.67 -5.91 -7.19
CA ASP A 70 3.79 -6.75 -6.37
C ASP A 70 3.43 -8.05 -7.08
N LYS A 71 4.26 -9.08 -6.88
CA LYS A 71 4.06 -10.39 -7.51
C LYS A 71 2.92 -11.19 -6.89
N GLU A 72 2.42 -10.79 -5.72
CA GLU A 72 1.34 -11.46 -4.98
C GLU A 72 0.03 -10.66 -5.02
N ARG A 73 -0.05 -9.66 -5.90
CA ARG A 73 -1.20 -8.75 -6.01
C ARG A 73 -2.49 -9.54 -6.22
N GLN A 74 -3.48 -9.27 -5.38
CA GLN A 74 -4.80 -9.87 -5.54
C GLN A 74 -5.75 -8.94 -6.31
N PRO A 75 -6.66 -9.49 -7.13
CA PRO A 75 -7.71 -8.68 -7.75
C PRO A 75 -8.69 -8.23 -6.67
N LEU A 76 -8.64 -6.93 -6.34
CA LEU A 76 -9.53 -6.30 -5.38
C LEU A 76 -10.44 -5.29 -6.06
N ASN A 77 -11.59 -5.02 -5.44
CA ASN A 77 -12.51 -4.00 -5.92
C ASN A 77 -11.88 -2.61 -5.82
N TYR A 78 -12.20 -1.73 -6.76
CA TYR A 78 -11.70 -0.36 -6.78
C TYR A 78 -11.91 0.36 -5.45
N ASP A 79 -13.10 0.27 -4.85
CA ASP A 79 -13.36 0.94 -3.58
C ASP A 79 -12.50 0.41 -2.41
N VAL A 80 -12.02 -0.85 -2.48
CA VAL A 80 -11.11 -1.41 -1.48
C VAL A 80 -9.72 -0.85 -1.72
N ILE A 81 -9.26 -0.89 -2.98
CA ILE A 81 -7.96 -0.34 -3.40
C ILE A 81 -7.82 1.14 -3.01
N GLU A 82 -8.85 1.94 -3.29
CA GLU A 82 -8.87 3.35 -2.94
C GLU A 82 -8.72 3.55 -1.42
N GLN A 83 -9.48 2.81 -0.62
CA GLN A 83 -9.39 2.88 0.84
C GLN A 83 -8.02 2.41 1.37
N VAL A 84 -7.44 1.35 0.82
CA VAL A 84 -6.09 0.89 1.16
C VAL A 84 -5.06 2.00 0.90
N ASN A 85 -5.10 2.61 -0.29
CA ASN A 85 -4.19 3.68 -0.69
C ASN A 85 -4.31 4.91 0.25
N ILE A 86 -5.54 5.32 0.56
CA ILE A 86 -5.83 6.38 1.52
C ILE A 86 -5.24 6.02 2.89
N ASN A 87 -5.62 4.88 3.46
CA ASN A 87 -5.20 4.48 4.81
C ASN A 87 -3.67 4.41 4.95
N ILE A 88 -2.97 3.85 3.97
CA ILE A 88 -1.50 3.75 3.99
C ILE A 88 -0.84 5.14 3.92
N LYS A 89 -1.34 6.03 3.06
CA LYS A 89 -0.81 7.39 2.95
C LYS A 89 -1.02 8.15 4.27
N TYR A 90 -2.24 8.14 4.82
CA TYR A 90 -2.56 8.83 6.07
C TYR A 90 -1.84 8.25 7.30
N SER A 91 -1.68 6.92 7.40
CA SER A 91 -0.94 6.30 8.51
C SER A 91 0.54 6.71 8.54
N GLY A 92 1.13 6.93 7.36
CA GLY A 92 2.47 7.47 7.18
C GLY A 92 2.61 8.91 7.71
N TYR A 93 1.63 9.77 7.45
CA TYR A 93 1.62 11.15 7.95
C TYR A 93 1.54 11.20 9.48
N ILE A 94 0.67 10.38 10.10
CA ILE A 94 0.50 10.34 11.56
C ILE A 94 1.76 9.80 12.25
N SER A 95 2.37 8.77 11.69
CA SER A 95 3.59 8.16 12.25
C SER A 95 4.80 9.10 12.19
N ARG A 96 4.90 9.96 11.15
CA ARG A 96 5.98 10.95 11.03
C ARG A 96 5.89 12.04 12.11
N GLN A 97 4.69 12.49 12.46
CA GLN A 97 4.51 13.46 13.54
C GLN A 97 4.90 12.89 14.91
N LYS A 98 4.60 11.62 15.19
CA LYS A 98 4.93 10.98 16.48
C LYS A 98 6.44 10.74 16.70
N LYS A 99 7.26 10.72 15.66
CA LYS A 99 8.73 10.54 15.79
C LYS A 99 9.50 11.83 16.10
N GLN A 100 8.84 12.98 16.13
CA GLN A 100 9.45 14.28 16.44
C GLN A 100 9.23 14.74 17.90
N VAL A 101 8.64 13.90 18.76
CA VAL A 101 8.49 14.14 20.21
C VAL A 101 9.34 13.19 21.04
#